data_AF-A0A936DRX8-F1
#
_entry.id   AF-A0A936DRX8-F1
#
_cell.length_a   1.000
_cell.length_b   1.000
_cell.length_c   1.000
_cell.angle_alpha   90.00
_cell.angle_beta   90.00
_cell.angle_gamma   90.00
#
_symmetry.space_group_name_H-M   'P 1'
#
loop_
_entity.id
_entity.type
_entity.pdbx_description
1 polymer ?
#
loop_
_entity_poly.entity_id
_entity_poly.type
_entity_poly.pdbx_seq_one_letter_code
_entity_poly.pdbx_strand_id
1 'polypeptide(L)'
;MDESLPYHTILKKLVERDATGVFPNLPAWHVFDAQFRAKYAFGPVAPGQPTPPWMHSHASLAGLAQEIGMDAGGLERTLACFNADVRAGHDTRFNRGEEPYGRFWGDPDNRPTPNLGTVERAPFHAVPMLPSNIGTCGGPRIDADGRVMRSGGGVVEGLFAAGNATAAISGPAYFGPGGTIGPAIVFGVLAGRAAMRGEG
;
A
#
# COMPACT_ATOMS: atom_id res chain seq x y z
N MET A 1 -9.25 4.35 -7.47
CA MET A 1 -9.12 2.93 -7.07
C MET A 1 -9.63 2.82 -5.65
N ASP A 2 -10.06 1.65 -5.17
CA ASP A 2 -10.39 1.51 -3.74
C ASP A 2 -9.11 1.69 -2.90
N GLU A 3 -9.08 2.76 -2.11
CA GLU A 3 -7.94 3.13 -1.26
C GLU A 3 -7.82 2.28 0.01
N SER A 4 -8.79 1.42 0.30
CA SER A 4 -8.79 0.51 1.46
C SER A 4 -8.21 -0.87 1.18
N LEU A 5 -7.80 -1.14 -0.06
CA LEU A 5 -7.20 -2.41 -0.46
C LEU A 5 -5.85 -2.65 0.23
N PRO A 6 -5.40 -3.91 0.34
CA PRO A 6 -4.05 -4.22 0.80
C PRO A 6 -2.98 -3.44 0.04
N TYR A 7 -1.95 -2.97 0.74
CA TYR A 7 -0.92 -2.08 0.21
C TYR A 7 -0.23 -2.61 -1.07
N HIS A 8 -0.02 -3.93 -1.17
CA HIS A 8 0.60 -4.55 -2.34
C HIS A 8 -0.30 -4.47 -3.60
N THR A 9 -1.63 -4.45 -3.41
CA THR A 9 -2.62 -4.27 -4.48
C THR A 9 -2.68 -2.81 -4.92
N ILE A 10 -2.68 -1.88 -3.96
CA ILE A 10 -2.59 -0.45 -4.22
C ILE A 10 -1.32 -0.13 -5.04
N LEU A 11 -0.17 -0.65 -4.61
CA LEU A 11 1.10 -0.45 -5.30
C LEU A 11 1.03 -0.89 -6.76
N LYS A 12 0.48 -2.08 -7.04
CA LYS A 12 0.33 -2.61 -8.41
C LYS A 12 -0.51 -1.69 -9.30
N LYS A 13 -1.52 -1.03 -8.75
CA LYS A 13 -2.32 -0.02 -9.47
C LYS A 13 -1.54 1.27 -9.73
N LEU A 14 -0.76 1.74 -8.75
CA LEU A 14 0.07 2.94 -8.92
C LEU A 14 1.15 2.76 -10.00
N VAL A 15 1.77 1.58 -10.05
CA VAL A 15 2.82 1.27 -11.04
C VAL A 15 2.30 0.55 -12.29
N GLU A 16 0.99 0.57 -12.52
CA GLU A 16 0.41 0.08 -13.76
C GLU A 16 0.84 0.99 -14.91
N ARG A 17 1.30 0.40 -16.02
CA ARG A 17 1.68 1.14 -17.22
C ARG A 17 0.56 1.08 -18.25
N ASP A 18 0.31 2.19 -18.92
CA ASP A 18 -0.55 2.18 -20.10
C ASP A 18 0.17 1.54 -21.31
N ALA A 19 -0.53 1.46 -22.45
CA ALA A 19 0.01 0.88 -23.69
C ALA A 19 1.25 1.63 -24.23
N THR A 20 1.51 2.86 -23.78
CA THR A 20 2.67 3.66 -24.16
C THR A 20 3.85 3.52 -23.20
N GLY A 21 3.66 2.78 -22.09
CA GLY A 21 4.68 2.57 -21.07
C GLY A 21 4.73 3.67 -20.00
N VAL A 22 3.81 4.63 -20.03
CA VAL A 22 3.69 5.70 -19.04
C VAL A 22 2.95 5.18 -17.80
N PHE A 23 3.27 5.72 -16.62
CA PHE A 23 2.54 5.45 -15.38
C PHE A 23 1.43 6.50 -15.19
N PRO A 24 0.19 6.26 -15.68
CA PRO A 24 -0.88 7.27 -15.63
C PRO A 24 -1.32 7.62 -14.20
N ASN A 25 -1.02 6.76 -13.24
CA ASN A 25 -1.41 6.91 -11.84
C ASN A 25 -0.31 7.58 -10.99
N LEU A 26 0.76 8.11 -11.60
CA LEU A 26 1.84 8.80 -10.89
C LEU A 26 2.03 10.24 -11.42
N PRO A 27 2.08 11.24 -10.52
CA PRO A 27 1.91 11.15 -9.07
C PRO A 27 0.45 10.87 -8.66
N ALA A 28 0.25 10.11 -7.58
CA ALA A 28 -1.04 9.98 -6.91
C ALA A 28 -1.05 10.86 -5.65
N TRP A 29 -2.22 11.38 -5.29
CA TRP A 29 -2.41 12.26 -4.13
C TRP A 29 -3.47 11.69 -3.19
N HIS A 30 -3.14 11.57 -1.91
CA HIS A 30 -4.14 11.29 -0.87
C HIS A 30 -4.73 12.61 -0.41
N VAL A 31 -6.01 12.84 -0.74
CA VAL A 31 -6.75 14.05 -0.40
C VAL A 31 -7.69 13.77 0.79
N PHE A 32 -7.62 14.62 1.81
CA PHE A 32 -8.48 14.56 3.00
C PHE A 32 -8.68 15.97 3.57
N ASP A 33 -9.47 16.13 4.62
CA ASP A 33 -9.91 17.43 5.10
C ASP A 33 -9.69 17.63 6.61
N ALA A 34 -10.21 18.74 7.14
CA ALA A 34 -10.09 19.09 8.55
C ALA A 34 -10.79 18.08 9.48
N GLN A 35 -11.87 17.42 9.02
CA GLN A 35 -12.56 16.40 9.82
C GLN A 35 -11.67 15.20 10.04
N PHE A 36 -10.99 14.74 8.98
CA PHE A 36 -10.02 13.67 9.08
C PHE A 36 -8.88 14.04 10.03
N ARG A 37 -8.29 15.24 9.85
CA ARG A 37 -7.18 15.74 10.70
C ARG A 37 -7.54 15.89 12.18
N ALA A 38 -8.80 16.20 12.48
CA ALA A 38 -9.27 16.34 13.84
C ALA A 38 -9.46 14.99 14.55
N LYS A 39 -9.66 13.90 13.80
CA LYS A 39 -10.07 12.60 14.35
C LYS A 39 -9.01 11.51 14.22
N TYR A 40 -8.27 11.46 13.11
CA TYR A 40 -7.38 10.36 12.78
C TYR A 40 -5.94 10.83 12.63
N ALA A 41 -4.99 9.92 12.92
CA ALA A 41 -3.59 10.14 12.61
C ALA A 41 -3.34 9.91 11.10
N PHE A 42 -2.41 10.67 10.53
CA PHE A 42 -1.89 10.42 9.18
C PHE A 42 -0.39 10.15 9.26
N GLY A 43 0.00 8.88 9.11
CA GLY A 43 1.39 8.46 9.31
C GLY A 43 1.90 8.88 10.70
N PRO A 44 2.97 9.67 10.81
CA PRO A 44 3.52 10.10 12.10
C PRO A 44 2.75 11.29 12.73
N VAL A 45 1.75 11.85 12.05
CA VAL A 45 1.08 13.09 12.48
C VAL A 45 -0.24 12.77 13.18
N ALA A 46 -0.28 12.97 14.50
CA ALA A 46 -1.47 12.77 15.32
C ALA A 46 -2.46 13.95 15.23
N PRO A 47 -3.74 13.76 15.62
CA PRO A 47 -4.70 14.85 15.73
C PRO A 47 -4.18 16.01 16.60
N GLY A 48 -4.43 17.24 16.16
CA GLY A 48 -3.99 18.46 16.86
C GLY A 48 -2.52 18.85 16.65
N GLN A 49 -1.71 18.01 16.01
CA GLN A 49 -0.34 18.40 15.66
C GLN A 49 -0.31 19.37 14.46
N PRO A 50 0.71 20.23 14.35
CA PRO A 50 0.89 21.11 13.20
C PRO A 50 0.95 20.34 11.88
N THR A 51 0.50 20.97 10.80
CA THR A 51 0.66 20.45 9.43
C THR A 51 2.14 20.47 9.05
N PRO A 52 2.75 19.33 8.70
CA PRO A 52 4.15 19.27 8.33
C PRO A 52 4.39 19.80 6.90
N PRO A 53 5.63 20.20 6.56
CA PRO A 53 5.93 20.79 5.24
C PRO A 53 5.66 19.90 4.03
N TRP A 54 5.61 18.56 4.21
CA TRP A 54 5.34 17.61 3.14
C TRP A 54 3.84 17.38 2.87
N MET A 55 2.96 18.00 3.66
CA MET A 55 1.51 17.94 3.52
C MET A 55 1.01 19.29 2.99
N HIS A 56 0.55 19.31 1.74
CA HIS A 56 -0.07 20.50 1.16
C HIS A 56 -1.39 20.79 1.87
N SER A 57 -1.74 22.07 2.01
CA SER A 57 -2.89 22.49 2.81
C SER A 57 -3.43 23.81 2.30
N HIS A 58 -4.69 23.82 1.86
CA HIS A 58 -5.33 25.03 1.35
C HIS A 58 -6.77 25.17 1.85
N ALA A 59 -7.27 26.41 1.94
CA ALA A 59 -8.63 26.70 2.39
C ALA A 59 -9.71 26.33 1.36
N SER A 60 -9.33 26.01 0.12
CA SER A 60 -10.22 25.65 -0.98
C SER A 60 -9.61 24.54 -1.84
N LEU A 61 -10.48 23.74 -2.46
CA LEU A 61 -10.07 22.67 -3.39
C LEU A 61 -9.36 23.20 -4.62
N ALA A 62 -9.82 24.32 -5.19
CA ALA A 62 -9.17 24.95 -6.33
C ALA A 62 -7.72 25.36 -6.04
N GLY A 63 -7.47 25.97 -4.88
CA GLY A 63 -6.10 26.34 -4.49
C GLY A 63 -5.24 25.12 -4.14
N LEU A 64 -5.81 24.09 -3.50
CA LEU A 64 -5.11 22.82 -3.26
C LEU A 64 -4.70 22.16 -4.59
N ALA A 65 -5.61 22.11 -5.56
CA ALA A 65 -5.36 21.56 -6.88
C ALA A 65 -4.25 22.33 -7.60
N GLN A 66 -4.25 23.66 -7.51
CA GLN A 66 -3.18 24.49 -8.07
C GLN A 66 -1.82 24.19 -7.41
N GLU A 67 -1.77 24.07 -6.08
CA GLU A 67 -0.53 23.77 -5.34
C GLU A 67 0.08 22.42 -5.75
N ILE A 68 -0.76 21.42 -6.03
CA ILE A 68 -0.31 20.06 -6.38
C ILE A 68 -0.29 19.78 -7.89
N GLY A 69 -0.55 20.78 -8.73
CA GLY A 69 -0.49 20.68 -10.19
C GLY A 69 -1.59 19.82 -10.82
N MET A 70 -2.80 19.81 -10.24
CA MET A 70 -3.94 19.00 -10.68
C MET A 70 -5.07 19.87 -11.27
N ASP A 71 -5.92 19.27 -12.13
CA ASP A 71 -7.12 19.93 -12.64
C ASP A 71 -8.11 20.22 -11.50
N ALA A 72 -8.31 21.51 -11.18
CA ALA A 72 -9.20 21.96 -10.11
C ALA A 72 -10.64 21.49 -10.32
N GLY A 73 -11.16 21.61 -11.55
CA GLY A 73 -12.53 21.18 -11.86
C GLY A 73 -12.68 19.66 -11.72
N GLY A 74 -11.66 18.90 -12.12
CA GLY A 74 -11.58 17.46 -11.97
C GLY A 74 -11.58 17.02 -10.50
N LEU A 75 -10.81 17.70 -9.66
CA LEU A 75 -10.80 17.45 -8.21
C LEU A 75 -12.17 17.71 -7.59
N GLU A 76 -12.76 18.87 -7.87
CA GLU A 76 -14.07 19.26 -7.32
C GLU A 76 -15.16 18.27 -7.72
N ARG A 77 -15.22 17.87 -9.01
CA ARG A 77 -16.16 16.85 -9.48
C ARG A 77 -15.92 15.50 -8.80
N THR A 78 -14.66 15.10 -8.63
CA THR A 78 -14.30 13.83 -7.99
C THR A 78 -14.80 13.79 -6.54
N LEU A 79 -14.53 14.83 -5.76
CA LEU A 79 -14.98 14.89 -4.37
C LEU A 79 -16.49 15.09 -4.26
N ALA A 80 -17.13 15.82 -5.17
CA ALA A 80 -18.59 15.93 -5.20
C ALA A 80 -19.26 14.57 -5.41
N CYS A 81 -18.78 13.77 -6.36
CA CYS A 81 -19.25 12.41 -6.59
C CYS A 81 -18.96 11.51 -5.37
N PHE A 82 -17.73 11.51 -4.87
CA PHE A 82 -17.35 10.71 -3.71
C PHE A 82 -18.19 11.04 -2.46
N ASN A 83 -18.42 12.33 -2.18
CA ASN A 83 -19.25 12.74 -1.04
C ASN A 83 -20.71 12.34 -1.21
N ALA A 84 -21.24 12.31 -2.44
CA ALA A 84 -22.57 11.78 -2.71
C ALA A 84 -22.65 10.28 -2.41
N ASP A 85 -21.64 9.51 -2.84
CA ASP A 85 -21.52 8.08 -2.58
C ASP A 85 -21.38 7.77 -1.09
N VAL A 86 -20.57 8.56 -0.35
CA VAL A 86 -20.46 8.44 1.11
C VAL A 86 -21.82 8.64 1.78
N ARG A 87 -22.59 9.66 1.37
CA ARG A 87 -23.93 9.91 1.92
C ARG A 87 -24.94 8.82 1.54
N ALA A 88 -24.77 8.21 0.36
CA ALA A 88 -25.56 7.05 -0.07
C ALA A 88 -25.12 5.74 0.63
N GLY A 89 -23.93 5.72 1.24
CA GLY A 89 -23.38 4.58 1.97
C GLY A 89 -22.65 3.55 1.12
N HIS A 90 -22.45 3.81 -0.17
CA HIS A 90 -21.84 2.89 -1.13
C HIS A 90 -21.05 3.66 -2.19
N ASP A 91 -19.78 3.29 -2.38
CA ASP A 91 -18.91 3.80 -3.44
C ASP A 91 -19.20 3.10 -4.76
N THR A 92 -19.85 3.82 -5.66
CA THR A 92 -20.31 3.32 -6.95
C THR A 92 -19.19 3.13 -7.97
N ARG A 93 -18.01 3.71 -7.72
CA ARG A 93 -16.91 3.74 -8.68
C ARG A 93 -15.88 2.65 -8.43
N PHE A 94 -15.57 2.38 -7.16
CA PHE A 94 -14.54 1.41 -6.80
C PHE A 94 -14.97 0.38 -5.76
N ASN A 95 -16.23 0.40 -5.30
CA ASN A 95 -16.76 -0.52 -4.29
C ASN A 95 -16.01 -0.47 -2.94
N ARG A 96 -15.43 0.68 -2.59
CA ARG A 96 -14.76 0.89 -1.31
C ARG A 96 -15.73 0.61 -0.16
N GLY A 97 -15.31 -0.25 0.76
CA GLY A 97 -16.10 -0.64 1.94
C GLY A 97 -16.93 -1.90 1.78
N GLU A 98 -16.85 -2.58 0.63
CA GLU A 98 -17.44 -3.91 0.44
C GLU A 98 -16.50 -5.05 0.83
N GLU A 99 -15.19 -4.84 0.73
CA GLU A 99 -14.20 -5.89 0.97
C GLU A 99 -13.85 -6.02 2.48
N PRO A 100 -13.81 -7.24 3.04
CA PRO A 100 -13.58 -7.46 4.48
C PRO A 100 -12.28 -6.89 5.05
N TYR A 101 -11.15 -6.98 4.34
CA TYR A 101 -9.88 -6.37 4.74
C TYR A 101 -10.01 -4.85 4.85
N GLY A 102 -10.60 -4.18 3.86
CA GLY A 102 -10.81 -2.73 3.89
C GLY A 102 -11.71 -2.28 5.04
N ARG A 103 -12.76 -3.06 5.35
CA ARG A 103 -13.66 -2.80 6.50
C ARG A 103 -12.97 -3.02 7.84
N PHE A 104 -12.10 -4.02 7.95
CA PHE A 104 -11.39 -4.37 9.19
C PHE A 104 -10.50 -3.22 9.70
N TRP A 105 -9.89 -2.45 8.79
CA TRP A 105 -9.02 -1.31 9.13
C TRP A 105 -9.75 0.04 9.20
N GLY A 106 -11.06 0.07 8.95
CA GLY A 106 -11.87 1.28 9.05
C GLY A 106 -12.18 1.67 10.49
N ASP A 107 -12.80 2.84 10.67
CA ASP A 107 -13.28 3.29 11.97
C ASP A 107 -14.62 2.60 12.31
N PRO A 108 -14.69 1.72 13.33
CA PRO A 108 -15.92 1.02 13.70
C PRO A 108 -17.05 1.95 14.16
N ASP A 109 -16.72 3.16 14.60
CA ASP A 109 -17.71 4.16 15.01
C ASP A 109 -18.27 4.96 13.81
N ASN A 110 -17.64 4.85 12.64
CA ASN A 110 -18.11 5.45 11.41
C ASN A 110 -19.11 4.54 10.69
N ARG A 111 -20.39 4.93 10.69
CA ARG A 111 -21.50 4.14 10.13
C ARG A 111 -22.11 4.80 8.90
N PRO A 112 -22.70 4.02 7.96
CA PRO A 112 -22.81 2.55 7.97
C PRO A 112 -21.53 1.82 7.53
N THR A 113 -20.60 2.53 6.90
CA THR A 113 -19.41 1.96 6.26
C THR A 113 -18.14 2.50 6.92
N PRO A 114 -17.39 1.68 7.69
CA PRO A 114 -16.25 2.12 8.53
C PRO A 114 -15.16 2.93 7.83
N ASN A 115 -15.02 2.73 6.52
CA ASN A 115 -13.96 3.32 5.71
C ASN A 115 -14.48 4.36 4.69
N LEU A 116 -15.73 4.84 4.80
CA LEU A 116 -16.29 5.92 3.96
C LEU A 116 -16.63 7.16 4.80
N GLY A 117 -15.96 8.28 4.52
CA GLY A 117 -16.20 9.56 5.19
C GLY A 117 -16.08 10.72 4.20
N THR A 118 -16.90 11.75 4.34
CA THR A 118 -16.91 12.89 3.43
C THR A 118 -15.62 13.71 3.54
N VAL A 119 -15.27 14.38 2.44
CA VAL A 119 -14.17 15.34 2.34
C VAL A 119 -14.78 16.67 1.89
N GLU A 120 -15.20 17.49 2.85
CA GLU A 120 -16.03 18.68 2.58
C GLU A 120 -15.75 19.88 3.50
N ARG A 121 -14.88 19.74 4.51
CA ARG A 121 -14.54 20.83 5.43
C ARG A 121 -13.09 21.28 5.32
N ALA A 122 -12.93 22.50 4.84
CA ALA A 122 -11.64 23.18 4.80
C ALA A 122 -10.99 23.30 6.21
N PRO A 123 -9.65 23.37 6.31
CA PRO A 123 -8.69 23.24 5.20
C PRO A 123 -8.69 21.83 4.59
N PHE A 124 -8.41 21.78 3.29
CA PHE A 124 -8.19 20.56 2.54
C PHE A 124 -6.70 20.28 2.46
N HIS A 125 -6.34 19.00 2.54
CA HIS A 125 -4.96 18.55 2.59
C HIS A 125 -4.67 17.54 1.48
N ALA A 126 -3.45 17.56 0.96
CA ALA A 126 -2.98 16.58 -0.01
C ALA A 126 -1.57 16.11 0.34
N VAL A 127 -1.36 14.79 0.28
CA VAL A 127 -0.05 14.16 0.50
C VAL A 127 0.31 13.34 -0.73
N PRO A 128 1.52 13.47 -1.29
CA PRO A 128 1.94 12.68 -2.44
C PRO A 128 2.11 11.22 -2.02
N MET A 129 1.47 10.31 -2.74
CA MET A 129 1.56 8.87 -2.56
C MET A 129 2.54 8.30 -3.57
N LEU A 130 3.72 7.92 -3.08
CA LEU A 130 4.79 7.37 -3.91
C LEU A 130 4.85 5.85 -3.77
N PRO A 131 5.10 5.11 -4.87
CA PRO A 131 5.41 3.69 -4.81
C PRO A 131 6.62 3.44 -3.89
N SER A 132 6.46 2.51 -2.95
CA SER A 132 7.54 2.06 -2.08
C SER A 132 7.48 0.54 -1.90
N ASN A 133 8.53 -0.04 -1.34
CA ASN A 133 8.62 -1.46 -1.05
C ASN A 133 9.18 -1.69 0.36
N ILE A 134 8.89 -2.87 0.90
CA ILE A 134 9.38 -3.34 2.21
C ILE A 134 10.38 -4.49 2.04
N GLY A 135 11.04 -4.54 0.89
CA GLY A 135 11.87 -5.65 0.44
C GLY A 135 11.56 -6.07 -0.99
N THR A 136 12.45 -6.87 -1.56
CA THR A 136 12.27 -7.44 -2.91
C THR A 136 11.83 -8.90 -2.82
N CYS A 137 11.10 -9.38 -3.82
CA CYS A 137 10.68 -10.78 -3.93
C CYS A 137 11.62 -11.63 -4.81
N GLY A 138 12.71 -11.03 -5.30
CA GLY A 138 13.68 -11.69 -6.16
C GLY A 138 14.84 -12.29 -5.37
N GLY A 139 15.53 -13.25 -5.97
CA GLY A 139 16.71 -13.89 -5.41
C GLY A 139 16.97 -15.27 -6.03
N PRO A 140 18.02 -15.97 -5.58
CA PRO A 140 18.22 -17.39 -5.91
C PRO A 140 17.03 -18.25 -5.50
N ARG A 141 16.74 -19.29 -6.29
CA ARG A 141 15.84 -20.37 -5.88
C ARG A 141 16.54 -21.20 -4.81
N ILE A 142 15.75 -21.70 -3.86
CA ILE A 142 16.21 -22.62 -2.83
C ILE A 142 15.38 -23.90 -2.86
N ASP A 143 15.92 -25.00 -2.33
CA ASP A 143 15.15 -26.20 -2.02
C ASP A 143 14.49 -26.11 -0.62
N ALA A 144 13.90 -27.22 -0.17
CA ALA A 144 13.22 -27.31 1.12
C ALA A 144 14.16 -27.13 2.33
N ASP A 145 15.47 -27.29 2.16
CA ASP A 145 16.49 -27.13 3.21
C ASP A 145 17.19 -25.77 3.15
N GLY A 146 16.81 -24.91 2.20
CA GLY A 146 17.43 -23.58 2.03
C GLY A 146 18.72 -23.58 1.20
N ARG A 147 19.04 -24.68 0.49
CA ARG A 147 20.21 -24.77 -0.38
C ARG A 147 19.97 -24.01 -1.68
N VAL A 148 20.92 -23.18 -2.09
CA VAL A 148 20.81 -22.42 -3.34
C VAL A 148 20.85 -23.34 -4.55
N MET A 149 19.89 -23.17 -5.45
CA MET A 149 19.73 -23.99 -6.64
C MET A 149 20.42 -23.35 -7.86
N ARG A 150 21.10 -24.17 -8.67
CA ARG A 150 21.65 -23.74 -9.96
C ARG A 150 20.54 -23.54 -11.00
N SER A 151 20.83 -22.77 -12.05
CA SER A 151 19.89 -22.55 -13.17
C SER A 151 19.55 -23.87 -13.90
N GLY A 152 20.55 -24.74 -14.09
CA GLY A 152 20.41 -26.05 -14.74
C GLY A 152 19.93 -27.19 -13.84
N GLY A 153 19.55 -26.90 -12.59
CA GLY A 153 19.21 -27.93 -11.59
C GLY A 153 20.40 -28.33 -10.70
N GLY A 154 20.09 -29.02 -9.61
CA GLY A 154 21.05 -29.32 -8.55
C GLY A 154 21.35 -28.14 -7.64
N VAL A 155 22.04 -28.42 -6.54
CA VAL A 155 22.41 -27.45 -5.50
C VAL A 155 23.79 -26.84 -5.78
N VAL A 156 24.03 -25.65 -5.23
CA VAL A 156 25.35 -25.04 -5.14
C VAL A 156 25.95 -25.47 -3.80
N GLU A 157 27.01 -26.27 -3.86
CA GLU A 157 27.54 -26.91 -2.65
C GLU A 157 27.99 -25.89 -1.60
N GLY A 158 27.53 -26.10 -0.36
CA GLY A 158 27.85 -25.25 0.78
C GLY A 158 27.20 -23.85 0.78
N LEU A 159 26.32 -23.54 -0.19
CA LEU A 159 25.65 -22.24 -0.27
C LEU A 159 24.18 -22.33 0.12
N PHE A 160 23.81 -21.58 1.16
CA PHE A 160 22.46 -21.50 1.70
C PHE A 160 21.95 -20.05 1.70
N ALA A 161 20.64 -19.88 1.62
CA ALA A 161 20.01 -18.56 1.68
C ALA A 161 18.63 -18.64 2.35
N ALA A 162 18.22 -17.53 2.99
CA ALA A 162 16.92 -17.41 3.64
C ALA A 162 16.40 -15.95 3.60
N GLY A 163 15.09 -15.79 3.78
CA GLY A 163 14.44 -14.48 3.81
C GLY A 163 14.52 -13.74 2.47
N ASN A 164 14.67 -12.41 2.50
CA ASN A 164 14.70 -11.60 1.27
C ASN A 164 15.96 -11.80 0.41
N ALA A 165 16.89 -12.66 0.83
CA ALA A 165 18.01 -13.10 0.00
C ALA A 165 17.61 -14.25 -0.96
N THR A 166 16.36 -14.71 -0.95
CA THR A 166 15.86 -15.79 -1.79
C THR A 166 14.72 -15.32 -2.68
N ALA A 167 14.46 -16.05 -3.77
CA ALA A 167 13.21 -15.90 -4.48
C ALA A 167 12.05 -16.15 -3.51
N ALA A 168 11.13 -15.20 -3.41
CA ALA A 168 10.01 -15.32 -2.49
C ALA A 168 9.17 -16.55 -2.84
N ILE A 169 8.89 -17.38 -1.83
CA ILE A 169 8.03 -18.57 -1.99
C ILE A 169 6.61 -18.21 -2.45
N SER A 170 6.18 -16.97 -2.22
CA SER A 170 4.89 -16.43 -2.67
C SER A 170 4.88 -15.97 -4.13
N GLY A 171 6.03 -16.00 -4.82
CA GLY A 171 6.19 -15.41 -6.14
C GLY A 171 5.76 -13.94 -6.14
N PRO A 172 4.88 -13.51 -7.07
CA PRO A 172 4.40 -12.12 -7.15
C PRO A 172 3.26 -11.78 -6.16
N ALA A 173 2.86 -12.72 -5.30
CA ALA A 173 1.81 -12.54 -4.32
C ALA A 173 2.35 -12.12 -2.94
N TYR A 174 1.47 -11.57 -2.11
CA TYR A 174 1.73 -11.32 -0.69
C TYR A 174 0.67 -12.03 0.14
N PHE A 175 1.07 -13.03 0.91
CA PHE A 175 0.12 -13.91 1.62
C PHE A 175 -0.64 -13.22 2.77
N GLY A 176 -0.12 -12.11 3.28
CA GLY A 176 -0.69 -11.39 4.41
C GLY A 176 0.37 -10.97 5.43
N PRO A 177 -0.05 -10.33 6.53
CA PRO A 177 0.86 -9.85 7.56
C PRO A 177 1.82 -10.95 8.03
N GLY A 178 3.13 -10.64 8.05
CA GLY A 178 4.16 -11.61 8.43
C GLY A 178 4.62 -12.55 7.30
N GLY A 179 4.05 -12.44 6.09
CA GLY A 179 4.39 -13.29 4.93
C GLY A 179 5.85 -13.24 4.49
N THR A 180 6.62 -12.24 4.93
CA THR A 180 8.07 -12.15 4.71
C THR A 180 8.86 -12.72 5.89
N ILE A 181 8.48 -12.38 7.11
CA ILE A 181 9.20 -12.74 8.35
C ILE A 181 9.05 -14.23 8.65
N GLY A 182 7.85 -14.79 8.50
CA GLY A 182 7.60 -16.21 8.75
C GLY A 182 8.51 -17.12 7.92
N PRO A 183 8.51 -17.00 6.58
CA PRO A 183 9.43 -17.76 5.73
C PRO A 183 10.91 -17.50 6.05
N ALA A 184 11.28 -16.25 6.35
CA ALA A 184 12.66 -15.93 6.71
C ALA A 184 13.14 -16.71 7.95
N ILE A 185 12.31 -16.78 9.01
CA ILE A 185 12.63 -17.53 10.22
C ILE A 185 12.70 -19.03 9.92
N VAL A 186 11.70 -19.59 9.22
CA VAL A 186 11.65 -21.03 8.94
C VAL A 186 12.84 -21.47 8.09
N PHE A 187 13.08 -20.82 6.95
CA PHE A 187 14.20 -21.17 6.08
C PHE A 187 15.55 -20.84 6.71
N GLY A 188 15.64 -19.82 7.58
CA GLY A 188 16.85 -19.56 8.35
C GLY A 188 17.21 -20.72 9.28
N VAL A 189 16.21 -21.30 9.96
CA VAL A 189 16.40 -22.49 10.81
C VAL A 189 16.75 -23.72 9.98
N LEU A 190 16.05 -23.95 8.86
CA LEU A 190 16.30 -25.11 7.99
C LEU A 190 17.71 -25.08 7.38
N ALA A 191 18.09 -23.93 6.81
CA ALA A 191 19.42 -23.69 6.27
C ALA A 191 20.51 -23.90 7.32
N GLY A 192 20.32 -23.31 8.52
CA GLY A 192 21.27 -23.48 9.62
C GLY A 192 21.43 -24.95 10.05
N ARG A 193 20.33 -25.71 10.12
CA ARG A 193 20.38 -27.14 10.45
C ARG A 193 21.03 -27.98 9.35
N ALA A 194 20.75 -27.71 8.08
CA ALA A 194 21.34 -28.43 6.96
C ALA A 194 22.85 -28.18 6.84
N ALA A 195 23.28 -26.92 7.03
CA ALA A 195 24.69 -26.55 7.07
C ALA A 195 25.46 -27.32 8.17
N MET A 196 24.85 -27.47 9.36
CA MET A 196 25.47 -28.22 10.47
C MET A 196 25.57 -29.72 10.24
N ARG A 197 24.70 -30.32 9.41
CA ARG A 197 24.77 -31.75 9.05
C ARG A 197 25.82 -32.05 7.98
N GLY A 198 26.42 -31.03 7.36
CA GLY A 198 27.34 -31.20 6.23
C GLY A 198 26.62 -31.61 4.95
N GLU A 199 25.31 -31.33 4.82
CA GLU A 199 24.51 -31.60 3.62
C GLU A 199 24.70 -30.54 2.53
N GLY A 200 25.94 -30.04 2.44
CA GLY A 200 26.40 -28.97 1.56
C GLY A 200 26.59 -29.46 0.15
#